data_AF-A0A1Q7E077-F1
#
_entry.id   AF-A0A1Q7E077-F1
#
_cell.length_a   1.000
_cell.length_b   1.000
_cell.length_c   1.000
_cell.angle_alpha   90.00
_cell.angle_beta   90.00
_cell.angle_gamma   90.00
#
_symmetry.space_group_name_H-M   'P 1'
#
loop_
_entity.id
_entity.type
_entity.pdbx_description
1 polymer ?
#
loop_
_entity_poly.entity_id
_entity_poly.type
_entity_poly.pdbx_seq_one_letter_code
_entity_poly.pdbx_strand_id
1 'polypeptide(L)'
;MALGGSAALLLTLLLAGCDRSSTDPRLGTPAQFSRSISLPDLHTQLTSGPARVDVRVMPGGLIARRVEIKGADEITRPEEIRSRVTAISVSGDQGTVTLALGGLQIGFNASTTFRPDDGKGEDGGSMALADFVARIQAELAAGGHPAVKAQRNPPTQPQAPGDAAFMSSRLKLDHEADHPVIKLNITADNLITNQTPPPDGWLKVLGLMIELRVTTDDTKLRAEMPDVEDEHEFEGFVQSVDATAGTVTLKSGTIIRIVAGTEIEGKEGEGDEHLASLADVQAALTAGKTVKAEGEGLVTVATPLTIDAIEIEFAVEEAEEVQALPPTP
;
A
#
# COMPACT_ATOMS: atom_id res chain seq x y z
N MET A 1 60.33 9.53 -54.72
CA MET A 1 59.10 8.74 -54.48
C MET A 1 58.99 8.48 -52.98
N ALA A 2 57.78 8.66 -52.43
CA ALA A 2 57.34 8.43 -51.04
C ALA A 2 57.94 9.38 -49.95
N LEU A 3 57.19 10.41 -49.51
CA LEU A 3 56.22 10.42 -48.37
C LEU A 3 56.97 10.36 -47.02
N GLY A 4 56.97 11.34 -46.11
CA GLY A 4 55.92 12.28 -45.69
C GLY A 4 55.36 11.81 -44.34
N GLY A 5 55.42 12.64 -43.28
CA GLY A 5 54.55 12.44 -42.10
C GLY A 5 55.18 12.62 -40.71
N SER A 6 55.09 13.85 -40.20
CA SER A 6 54.64 14.28 -38.87
C SER A 6 54.98 13.52 -37.59
N ALA A 7 55.58 14.28 -36.67
CA ALA A 7 55.68 14.00 -35.25
C ALA A 7 54.29 13.90 -34.58
N ALA A 8 54.12 12.91 -33.71
CA ALA A 8 53.08 12.88 -32.70
C ALA A 8 53.70 12.44 -31.37
N LEU A 9 53.81 13.38 -30.43
CA LEU A 9 54.04 13.09 -29.01
C LEU A 9 52.83 12.31 -28.48
N LEU A 10 53.00 11.05 -28.10
CA LEU A 10 52.01 10.34 -27.29
C LEU A 10 52.23 10.67 -25.82
N LEU A 11 51.31 11.46 -25.27
CA LEU A 11 51.15 11.72 -23.85
C LEU A 11 50.40 10.51 -23.25
N THR A 12 51.10 9.61 -22.56
CA THR A 12 50.46 8.53 -21.80
C THR A 12 49.86 9.08 -20.51
N LEU A 13 48.56 9.39 -20.54
CA LEU A 13 47.75 9.59 -19.34
C LEU A 13 47.58 8.24 -18.63
N LEU A 14 48.28 8.06 -17.52
CA LEU A 14 47.98 7.03 -16.54
C LEU A 14 46.65 7.39 -15.87
N LEU A 15 45.57 6.78 -16.33
CA LEU A 15 44.32 6.74 -15.57
C LEU A 15 44.59 5.96 -14.30
N ALA A 16 44.61 6.67 -13.17
CA ALA A 16 44.47 6.08 -11.85
C ALA A 16 43.14 5.30 -11.82
N GLY A 17 43.22 3.98 -11.99
CA GLY A 17 42.12 3.10 -11.66
C GLY A 17 41.90 3.19 -10.15
N CYS A 18 40.89 3.95 -9.74
CA CYS A 18 40.42 3.96 -8.37
C CYS A 18 39.93 2.55 -8.03
N ASP A 19 40.78 1.87 -7.27
CA ASP A 19 40.49 0.68 -6.49
C ASP A 19 39.22 0.95 -5.65
N ARG A 20 38.08 0.37 -6.02
CA ARG A 20 36.86 0.37 -5.19
C ARG A 20 36.92 -0.81 -4.21
N SER A 21 38.00 -0.87 -3.45
CA SER A 21 38.08 -1.65 -2.23
C SER A 21 37.70 -0.74 -1.06
N SER A 22 36.42 -0.34 -0.99
CA SER A 22 35.87 0.29 0.21
C SER A 22 35.63 -0.81 1.23
N THR A 23 36.66 -1.19 1.97
CA THR A 23 36.49 -1.85 3.27
C THR A 23 36.21 -0.75 4.29
N ASP A 24 34.99 -0.22 4.25
CA ASP A 24 34.46 0.59 5.34
C ASP A 24 33.71 -0.34 6.29
N PRO A 25 34.24 -0.63 7.50
CA PRO A 25 33.61 -1.55 8.44
C PRO A 25 32.51 -0.79 9.20
N ARG A 26 31.40 -0.45 8.52
CA ARG A 26 30.13 0.01 9.13
C ARG A 26 28.95 0.30 8.19
N LEU A 27 29.04 0.03 6.89
CA LEU A 27 27.84 -0.07 6.06
C LEU A 27 27.27 -1.48 6.26
N GLY A 28 26.43 -1.61 7.29
CA GLY A 28 25.54 -2.77 7.40
C GLY A 28 24.80 -2.94 6.08
N THR A 29 24.59 -4.19 5.67
CA THR A 29 23.72 -4.53 4.55
C THR A 29 22.49 -3.63 4.60
N PRO A 30 22.10 -2.94 3.51
CA PRO A 30 20.91 -2.10 3.55
C PRO A 30 19.75 -2.93 4.08
N ALA A 31 18.98 -2.36 5.02
CA ALA A 31 17.81 -3.04 5.56
C ALA A 31 16.92 -3.46 4.38
N GLN A 32 16.75 -4.77 4.21
CA GLN A 32 15.79 -5.34 3.28
C GLN A 32 14.57 -5.70 4.12
N PHE A 33 13.49 -4.96 3.91
CA PHE A 33 12.29 -5.09 4.73
C PHE A 33 11.36 -6.17 4.19
N SER A 34 11.37 -6.34 2.86
CA SER A 34 10.79 -7.47 2.18
C SER A 34 11.67 -7.89 1.01
N ARG A 35 11.49 -9.13 0.58
CA ARG A 35 12.18 -9.69 -0.60
C ARG A 35 11.16 -10.16 -1.61
N SER A 36 11.47 -9.98 -2.90
CA SER A 36 10.70 -10.61 -3.97
C SER A 36 10.80 -12.13 -3.84
N ILE A 37 9.68 -12.81 -4.06
CA ILE A 37 9.58 -14.28 -4.03
C ILE A 37 8.91 -14.79 -5.31
N SER A 38 9.14 -16.06 -5.64
CA SER A 38 8.42 -16.72 -6.73
C SER A 38 7.09 -17.33 -6.24
N LEU A 39 6.21 -17.70 -7.17
CA LEU A 39 4.97 -18.42 -6.83
C LEU A 39 5.24 -19.78 -6.14
N PRO A 40 6.25 -20.58 -6.54
CA PRO A 40 6.70 -21.74 -5.77
C PRO A 40 7.19 -21.42 -4.35
N ASP A 41 7.87 -20.29 -4.15
CA ASP A 41 8.31 -19.86 -2.81
C ASP A 41 7.11 -19.51 -1.91
N LEU A 42 6.12 -18.79 -2.46
CA LEU A 42 4.84 -18.51 -1.79
C LEU A 42 4.14 -19.81 -1.37
N HIS A 43 4.02 -20.78 -2.28
CA HIS A 43 3.43 -22.08 -1.98
C HIS A 43 4.20 -22.83 -0.87
N THR A 44 5.53 -22.81 -0.93
CA THR A 44 6.40 -23.45 0.07
C THR A 44 6.18 -22.83 1.46
N GLN A 45 6.13 -21.51 1.54
CA GLN A 45 5.89 -20.79 2.80
C GLN A 45 4.52 -21.13 3.39
N LEU A 46 3.45 -21.07 2.58
CA LEU A 46 2.09 -21.40 3.02
C LEU A 46 1.91 -22.88 3.41
N THR A 47 2.77 -23.77 2.91
CA THR A 47 2.79 -25.19 3.31
C THR A 47 3.46 -25.40 4.67
N SER A 48 4.34 -24.48 5.09
CA SER A 48 5.02 -24.55 6.38
C SER A 48 4.11 -24.22 7.58
N GLY A 49 3.03 -23.49 7.34
CA GLY A 49 2.03 -23.13 8.33
C GLY A 49 1.13 -21.99 7.87
N PRO A 50 0.13 -21.59 8.68
CA PRO A 50 -0.64 -20.39 8.41
C PRO A 50 0.25 -19.16 8.37
N ALA A 51 -0.07 -18.24 7.45
CA ALA A 51 0.61 -16.96 7.35
C ALA A 51 -0.39 -15.83 7.17
N ARG A 52 -0.01 -14.64 7.64
CA ARG A 52 -0.72 -13.41 7.32
C ARG A 52 -0.33 -12.99 5.92
N VAL A 53 -1.31 -12.65 5.08
CA VAL A 53 -1.07 -12.03 3.78
C VAL A 53 -1.66 -10.63 3.74
N ASP A 54 -0.95 -9.73 3.08
CA ASP A 54 -1.45 -8.45 2.57
C ASP A 54 -1.61 -8.57 1.05
N VAL A 55 -2.85 -8.48 0.57
CA VAL A 55 -3.19 -8.54 -0.84
C VAL A 55 -3.74 -7.19 -1.28
N ARG A 56 -2.94 -6.46 -2.07
CA ARG A 56 -3.39 -5.25 -2.76
C ARG A 56 -3.95 -5.63 -4.12
N VAL A 57 -5.19 -5.27 -4.40
CA VAL A 57 -5.93 -5.65 -5.61
C VAL A 57 -6.06 -4.44 -6.52
N MET A 58 -5.95 -4.64 -7.83
CA MET A 58 -6.20 -3.59 -8.82
C MET A 58 -7.65 -3.08 -8.71
N PRO A 59 -7.88 -1.76 -8.68
CA PRO A 59 -9.23 -1.20 -8.67
C PRO A 59 -10.09 -1.71 -9.83
N GLY A 60 -11.37 -2.01 -9.56
CA GLY A 60 -12.32 -2.46 -10.59
C GLY A 60 -12.18 -3.92 -11.04
N GLY A 61 -11.21 -4.67 -10.50
CA GLY A 61 -10.97 -6.07 -10.87
C GLY A 61 -10.69 -6.98 -9.67
N LEU A 62 -10.31 -8.22 -9.99
CA LEU A 62 -9.85 -9.23 -9.02
C LEU A 62 -8.46 -9.73 -9.43
N ILE A 63 -7.57 -8.81 -9.81
CA ILE A 63 -6.16 -9.11 -10.10
C ILE A 63 -5.35 -8.55 -8.94
N ALA A 64 -4.53 -9.38 -8.30
CA ALA A 64 -3.61 -8.91 -7.29
C ALA A 64 -2.53 -8.04 -7.96
N ARG A 65 -2.33 -6.83 -7.46
CA ARG A 65 -1.15 -6.02 -7.78
C ARG A 65 0.05 -6.48 -6.96
N ARG A 66 -0.20 -6.79 -5.68
CA ARG A 66 0.79 -7.33 -4.76
C ARG A 66 0.18 -8.37 -3.85
N VAL A 67 0.97 -9.40 -3.57
CA VAL A 67 0.77 -10.28 -2.42
C VAL A 67 2.04 -10.26 -1.60
N GLU A 68 1.93 -9.85 -0.35
CA GLU A 68 3.02 -9.93 0.62
C GLU A 68 2.65 -10.92 1.72
N ILE A 69 3.54 -11.88 1.98
CA ILE A 69 3.46 -12.74 3.16
C ILE A 69 4.17 -12.03 4.30
N LYS A 70 3.46 -11.82 5.40
CA LYS A 70 3.96 -11.19 6.61
C LYS A 70 4.51 -12.24 7.59
N GLY A 71 5.24 -11.78 8.61
CA GLY A 71 5.87 -12.57 9.66
C GLY A 71 4.89 -13.45 10.45
N ALA A 72 5.43 -14.41 11.21
CA ALA A 72 4.62 -15.34 12.00
C ALA A 72 3.96 -14.67 13.21
N ASP A 73 4.50 -13.56 13.68
CA ASP A 73 3.99 -12.68 14.74
C ASP A 73 2.76 -11.88 14.30
N GLU A 74 2.65 -11.58 13.00
CA GLU A 74 1.56 -10.81 12.40
C GLU A 74 0.22 -11.55 12.36
N ILE A 75 0.21 -12.87 12.55
CA ILE A 75 -1.02 -13.68 12.54
C ILE A 75 -2.01 -13.31 13.66
N THR A 76 -1.53 -12.60 14.69
CA THR A 76 -2.35 -12.16 15.83
C THR A 76 -2.97 -10.79 15.61
N ARG A 77 -2.63 -10.07 14.54
CA ARG A 77 -3.20 -8.76 14.23
C ARG A 77 -4.64 -8.87 13.70
N PRO A 78 -5.49 -7.85 13.95
CA PRO A 78 -6.82 -7.77 13.36
C PRO A 78 -6.78 -7.94 11.84
N GLU A 79 -7.68 -8.74 11.30
CA GLU A 79 -7.89 -8.86 9.86
C GLU A 79 -8.58 -7.63 9.32
N GLU A 80 -8.25 -7.23 8.09
CA GLU A 80 -8.65 -5.95 7.52
C GLU A 80 -9.06 -6.08 6.06
N ILE A 81 -10.13 -5.38 5.69
CA ILE A 81 -10.55 -5.17 4.29
C ILE A 81 -10.71 -3.67 4.08
N ARG A 82 -10.01 -3.11 3.10
CA ARG A 82 -10.21 -1.73 2.63
C ARG A 82 -10.78 -1.78 1.22
N SER A 83 -11.85 -1.04 0.95
CA SER A 83 -12.40 -0.88 -0.41
C SER A 83 -13.48 0.20 -0.47
N ARG A 84 -13.86 0.57 -1.70
CA ARG A 84 -15.00 1.43 -1.99
C ARG A 84 -16.33 0.71 -1.79
N VAL A 85 -17.31 1.40 -1.23
CA VAL A 85 -18.68 0.91 -1.05
C VAL A 85 -19.49 1.14 -2.32
N THR A 86 -20.24 0.11 -2.71
CA THR A 86 -21.19 0.16 -3.84
C THR A 86 -22.64 0.09 -3.38
N ALA A 87 -22.90 -0.52 -2.22
CA ALA A 87 -24.21 -0.56 -1.60
C ALA A 87 -24.12 -0.77 -0.10
N ILE A 88 -25.15 -0.35 0.63
CA ILE A 88 -25.34 -0.68 2.04
C ILE A 88 -26.78 -1.14 2.27
N SER A 89 -26.94 -2.21 3.03
CA SER A 89 -28.25 -2.71 3.47
C SER A 89 -28.30 -2.74 5.00
N VAL A 90 -29.45 -2.40 5.57
CA VAL A 90 -29.63 -2.32 7.03
C VAL A 90 -31.00 -2.88 7.39
N SER A 91 -31.04 -3.72 8.43
CA SER A 91 -32.25 -4.23 9.05
C SER A 91 -32.10 -4.17 10.56
N GLY A 92 -32.68 -3.15 11.20
CA GLY A 92 -32.49 -2.91 12.63
C GLY A 92 -31.04 -2.50 12.94
N ASP A 93 -30.36 -3.27 13.77
CA ASP A 93 -28.98 -3.06 14.23
C ASP A 93 -27.93 -3.88 13.46
N GLN A 94 -28.34 -4.52 12.36
CA GLN A 94 -27.50 -5.39 11.55
C GLN A 94 -27.66 -5.09 10.06
N GLY A 95 -26.66 -5.47 9.27
CA GLY A 95 -26.66 -5.17 7.85
C GLY A 95 -25.39 -5.58 7.14
N THR A 96 -25.28 -5.16 5.89
CA THR A 96 -24.14 -5.46 5.03
C THR A 96 -23.66 -4.23 4.28
N VAL A 97 -22.35 -4.07 4.19
CA VAL A 97 -21.69 -3.16 3.26
C VAL A 97 -21.19 -3.99 2.07
N THR A 98 -21.62 -3.67 0.86
CA THR A 98 -21.15 -4.30 -0.37
C THR A 98 -20.03 -3.47 -0.96
N LEU A 99 -18.89 -4.11 -1.26
CA LEU A 99 -17.68 -3.46 -1.73
C LEU A 99 -17.51 -3.58 -3.25
N ALA A 100 -16.80 -2.63 -3.86
CA ALA A 100 -16.40 -2.65 -5.26
C ALA A 100 -15.40 -3.79 -5.55
N LEU A 101 -14.77 -4.34 -4.51
CA LEU A 101 -13.92 -5.53 -4.54
C LEU A 101 -14.77 -6.80 -4.82
N GLY A 102 -15.09 -7.02 -6.09
CA GLY A 102 -15.81 -8.22 -6.54
C GLY A 102 -17.23 -8.38 -5.98
N GLY A 103 -17.82 -7.31 -5.42
CA GLY A 103 -19.12 -7.38 -4.73
C GLY A 103 -19.05 -8.00 -3.34
N LEU A 104 -17.86 -8.08 -2.74
CA LEU A 104 -17.67 -8.64 -1.38
C LEU A 104 -18.61 -7.98 -0.38
N GLN A 105 -19.32 -8.80 0.40
CA GLN A 105 -20.24 -8.34 1.44
C GLN A 105 -19.58 -8.42 2.82
N ILE A 106 -19.46 -7.27 3.47
CA ILE A 106 -19.01 -7.16 4.85
C ILE A 106 -20.23 -7.04 5.76
N GLY A 107 -20.42 -8.01 6.64
CA GLY A 107 -21.49 -7.99 7.64
C GLY A 107 -21.14 -7.07 8.82
N PHE A 108 -22.16 -6.46 9.40
CA PHE A 108 -22.07 -5.77 10.70
C PHE A 108 -23.32 -6.05 11.54
N ASN A 109 -23.21 -5.86 12.85
CA ASN A 109 -24.29 -6.06 13.81
C ASN A 109 -24.17 -5.09 14.99
N ALA A 110 -24.99 -5.29 16.04
CA ALA A 110 -25.00 -4.47 17.24
C ALA A 110 -23.66 -4.36 17.99
N SER A 111 -22.72 -5.28 17.75
CA SER A 111 -21.38 -5.26 18.34
C SER A 111 -20.34 -4.53 17.49
N THR A 112 -20.67 -4.16 16.26
CA THR A 112 -19.77 -3.43 15.37
C THR A 112 -19.63 -1.97 15.82
N THR A 113 -18.39 -1.52 15.99
CA THR A 113 -18.08 -0.11 16.26
C THR A 113 -17.97 0.66 14.95
N PHE A 114 -18.71 1.76 14.81
CA PHE A 114 -18.62 2.65 13.65
C PHE A 114 -17.74 3.86 13.97
N ARG A 115 -16.95 4.30 13.00
CA ARG A 115 -16.01 5.43 13.14
C ARG A 115 -16.13 6.41 11.96
N PRO A 116 -16.06 7.73 12.20
CA PRO A 116 -15.87 8.71 11.12
C PRO A 116 -14.48 8.55 10.49
N ASP A 117 -14.31 9.22 9.37
CA ASP A 117 -12.98 9.61 8.92
C ASP A 117 -12.64 10.98 9.52
N ASP A 118 -11.88 10.99 10.60
CA ASP A 118 -11.51 12.22 11.32
C ASP A 118 -10.00 12.49 11.31
N GLY A 119 -9.23 11.73 10.51
CA GLY A 119 -7.77 11.84 10.45
C GLY A 119 -7.06 11.52 11.79
N LYS A 120 -7.75 10.88 12.74
CA LYS A 120 -7.18 10.50 14.06
C LYS A 120 -6.78 9.02 14.15
N GLY A 121 -6.55 8.36 13.01
CA GLY A 121 -6.16 6.95 13.00
C GLY A 121 -7.18 6.04 13.68
N GLU A 122 -6.72 5.09 14.50
CA GLU A 122 -7.59 4.19 15.28
C GLU A 122 -8.20 4.83 16.54
N ASP A 123 -7.69 6.01 16.94
CA ASP A 123 -8.08 6.76 18.15
C ASP A 123 -9.21 7.77 17.90
N GLY A 124 -9.78 7.79 16.69
CA GLY A 124 -10.89 8.67 16.32
C GLY A 124 -12.15 8.49 17.18
N GLY A 125 -13.15 9.36 17.00
CA GLY A 125 -14.43 9.29 17.73
C GLY A 125 -15.30 8.08 17.35
N SER A 126 -16.28 7.68 18.16
CA SER A 126 -17.30 6.70 17.73
C SER A 126 -18.43 7.40 16.99
N MET A 127 -18.99 6.76 15.97
CA MET A 127 -20.15 7.22 15.20
C MET A 127 -21.35 6.31 15.47
N ALA A 128 -22.58 6.85 15.46
CA ALA A 128 -23.78 6.03 15.54
C ALA A 128 -24.04 5.32 14.21
N LEU A 129 -24.60 4.11 14.24
CA LEU A 129 -24.97 3.34 13.03
C LEU A 129 -25.81 4.17 12.06
N ALA A 130 -26.81 4.91 12.57
CA ALA A 130 -27.68 5.74 11.74
C ALA A 130 -26.92 6.82 10.97
N ASP A 131 -25.93 7.46 11.61
CA ASP A 131 -25.11 8.51 10.98
C ASP A 131 -24.16 7.91 9.93
N PHE A 132 -23.55 6.75 10.24
CA PHE A 132 -22.69 6.03 9.31
C PHE A 132 -23.44 5.61 8.04
N VAL A 133 -24.63 5.05 8.21
CA VAL A 133 -25.51 4.63 7.11
C VAL A 133 -25.96 5.84 6.29
N ALA A 134 -26.41 6.90 6.95
CA ALA A 134 -26.86 8.13 6.28
C ALA A 134 -25.74 8.75 5.44
N ARG A 135 -24.49 8.76 5.96
CA ARG A 135 -23.33 9.27 5.23
C ARG A 135 -23.04 8.45 3.97
N ILE A 136 -22.99 7.12 4.08
CA ILE A 136 -22.76 6.25 2.92
C ILE A 136 -23.87 6.42 1.88
N GLN A 137 -25.13 6.42 2.32
CA GLN A 137 -26.27 6.57 1.40
C GLN A 137 -26.27 7.93 0.70
N ALA A 138 -25.90 9.01 1.39
CA ALA A 138 -25.80 10.34 0.81
C ALA A 138 -24.72 10.40 -0.28
N GLU A 139 -23.54 9.84 -0.03
CA GLU A 139 -22.46 9.82 -1.03
C GLU A 139 -22.82 8.94 -2.24
N LEU A 140 -23.40 7.76 -2.01
CA LEU A 140 -23.88 6.91 -3.10
C LEU A 140 -24.97 7.60 -3.95
N ALA A 141 -25.89 8.33 -3.31
CA ALA A 141 -26.94 9.08 -4.01
C ALA A 141 -26.37 10.26 -4.82
N ALA A 142 -25.23 10.82 -4.40
CA ALA A 142 -24.49 11.83 -5.14
C ALA A 142 -23.64 11.24 -6.29
N GLY A 143 -23.64 9.92 -6.48
CA GLY A 143 -22.82 9.22 -7.46
C GLY A 143 -21.38 8.94 -7.00
N GLY A 144 -21.07 9.22 -5.74
CA GLY A 144 -19.80 8.87 -5.12
C GLY A 144 -19.75 7.43 -4.62
N HIS A 145 -18.55 6.96 -4.28
CA HIS A 145 -18.31 5.63 -3.74
C HIS A 145 -17.39 5.74 -2.51
N PRO A 146 -17.95 6.03 -1.31
CA PRO A 146 -17.15 6.21 -0.09
C PRO A 146 -16.31 4.98 0.15
N ALA A 147 -15.07 5.16 0.59
CA ALA A 147 -14.23 4.03 0.95
C ALA A 147 -14.27 3.77 2.46
N VAL A 148 -14.08 2.49 2.81
CA VAL A 148 -14.22 2.00 4.17
C VAL A 148 -13.10 1.05 4.50
N LYS A 149 -12.71 1.07 5.78
CA LYS A 149 -11.87 0.06 6.43
C LYS A 149 -12.74 -0.79 7.36
N ALA A 150 -12.83 -2.08 7.05
CA ALA A 150 -13.50 -3.08 7.87
C ALA A 150 -12.46 -3.93 8.60
N GLN A 151 -12.59 -4.06 9.91
CA GLN A 151 -11.71 -4.90 10.72
C GLN A 151 -12.49 -5.99 11.45
N ARG A 152 -11.84 -7.14 11.67
CA ARG A 152 -12.28 -8.16 12.63
C ARG A 152 -11.09 -8.68 13.42
N ASN A 153 -11.33 -9.15 14.64
CA ASN A 153 -10.28 -9.89 15.36
C ASN A 153 -9.90 -11.16 14.56
N PRO A 154 -8.63 -11.57 14.58
CA PRO A 154 -8.22 -12.78 13.86
C PRO A 154 -9.05 -13.98 14.37
N PRO A 155 -9.69 -14.75 13.48
CA PRO A 155 -10.42 -15.93 13.90
C PRO A 155 -9.46 -16.99 14.48
N THR A 156 -10.01 -17.94 15.25
CA THR A 156 -9.20 -19.03 15.84
C THR A 156 -8.63 -19.99 14.81
N GLN A 157 -9.12 -19.95 13.58
CA GLN A 157 -8.61 -20.70 12.43
C GLN A 157 -8.36 -19.71 11.29
N PRO A 158 -7.32 -19.92 10.46
CA PRO A 158 -7.12 -19.13 9.25
C PRO A 158 -8.33 -19.19 8.32
N GLN A 159 -8.44 -18.20 7.43
CA GLN A 159 -9.49 -18.08 6.44
C GLN A 159 -9.57 -19.35 5.57
N ALA A 160 -10.67 -20.09 5.68
CA ALA A 160 -10.89 -21.23 4.80
C ALA A 160 -11.20 -20.76 3.36
N PRO A 161 -10.75 -21.48 2.31
CA PRO A 161 -10.98 -21.08 0.92
C PRO A 161 -12.46 -21.05 0.51
N GLY A 162 -13.30 -21.84 1.19
CA GLY A 162 -14.74 -21.88 0.96
C GLY A 162 -15.54 -20.91 1.82
N ASP A 163 -14.91 -20.26 2.80
CA ASP A 163 -15.59 -19.31 3.66
C ASP A 163 -15.66 -17.94 2.97
N ALA A 164 -16.88 -17.42 2.88
CA ALA A 164 -17.20 -16.14 2.26
C ALA A 164 -17.58 -15.06 3.29
N ALA A 165 -17.60 -15.40 4.58
CA ALA A 165 -18.09 -14.51 5.61
C ALA A 165 -16.99 -13.60 6.15
N PHE A 166 -17.30 -12.31 6.21
CA PHE A 166 -16.53 -11.34 6.99
C PHE A 166 -17.49 -10.53 7.87
N MET A 167 -17.54 -10.84 9.16
CA MET A 167 -18.31 -10.08 10.15
C MET A 167 -17.39 -9.07 10.83
N SER A 168 -17.66 -7.79 10.63
CA SER A 168 -16.83 -6.71 11.12
C SER A 168 -17.05 -6.42 12.60
N SER A 169 -15.96 -6.29 13.37
CA SER A 169 -15.99 -5.69 14.70
C SER A 169 -15.87 -4.17 14.64
N ARG A 170 -15.33 -3.62 13.54
CA ARG A 170 -15.18 -2.17 13.34
C ARG A 170 -15.33 -1.78 11.87
N LEU A 171 -16.18 -0.79 11.60
CA LEU A 171 -16.29 -0.14 10.30
C LEU A 171 -15.90 1.33 10.43
N LYS A 172 -14.91 1.76 9.66
CA LYS A 172 -14.42 3.13 9.61
C LYS A 172 -14.61 3.69 8.20
N LEU A 173 -15.14 4.91 8.09
CA LEU A 173 -15.02 5.68 6.84
C LEU A 173 -13.56 6.05 6.65
N ASP A 174 -13.07 5.85 5.44
CA ASP A 174 -11.65 5.95 5.10
C ASP A 174 -11.60 6.53 3.69
N HIS A 175 -11.51 7.85 3.57
CA HIS A 175 -11.59 8.56 2.29
C HIS A 175 -10.45 8.19 1.32
N GLU A 176 -9.42 7.49 1.81
CA GLU A 176 -8.16 7.19 1.12
C GLU A 176 -8.03 5.72 0.71
N ALA A 177 -9.07 4.91 0.91
CA ALA A 177 -9.10 3.54 0.43
C ALA A 177 -9.36 3.46 -1.10
N ASP A 178 -8.50 4.13 -1.86
CA ASP A 178 -8.44 4.12 -3.33
C ASP A 178 -8.04 2.74 -3.88
N HIS A 179 -7.26 2.01 -3.10
CA HIS A 179 -6.82 0.66 -3.41
C HIS A 179 -7.49 -0.37 -2.53
N PRO A 180 -8.16 -1.37 -3.11
CA PRO A 180 -8.66 -2.47 -2.33
C PRO A 180 -7.51 -3.27 -1.71
N VAL A 181 -7.59 -3.46 -0.39
CA VAL A 181 -6.62 -4.24 0.39
C VAL A 181 -7.34 -5.34 1.15
N ILE A 182 -6.75 -6.53 1.16
CA ILE A 182 -7.20 -7.67 1.97
C ILE A 182 -6.03 -8.14 2.84
N LYS A 183 -6.17 -7.99 4.15
CA LYS A 183 -5.22 -8.51 5.12
C LYS A 183 -5.86 -9.66 5.91
N LEU A 184 -5.44 -10.90 5.66
CA LEU A 184 -6.05 -12.12 6.23
C LEU A 184 -5.01 -13.16 6.62
N ASN A 185 -5.34 -14.01 7.59
CA ASN A 185 -4.57 -15.23 7.84
C ASN A 185 -5.04 -16.32 6.87
N ILE A 186 -4.13 -16.91 6.10
CA ILE A 186 -4.45 -17.97 5.12
C ILE A 186 -3.52 -19.18 5.29
N THR A 187 -3.82 -20.27 4.58
CA THR A 187 -2.95 -21.44 4.44
C THR A 187 -2.70 -21.77 2.97
N ALA A 188 -1.93 -22.83 2.69
CA ALA A 188 -1.73 -23.34 1.34
C ALA A 188 -3.05 -23.71 0.63
N ASP A 189 -4.11 -24.04 1.37
CA ASP A 189 -5.42 -24.40 0.80
C ASP A 189 -6.04 -23.22 0.03
N ASN A 190 -5.66 -21.98 0.37
CA ASN A 190 -6.15 -20.77 -0.30
C ASN A 190 -5.44 -20.51 -1.64
N LEU A 191 -4.32 -21.18 -1.93
CA LEU A 191 -3.55 -20.96 -3.15
C LEU A 191 -3.84 -22.06 -4.18
N ILE A 192 -4.34 -21.66 -5.34
CA ILE A 192 -4.60 -22.53 -6.50
C ILE A 192 -3.60 -22.17 -7.59
N THR A 193 -2.83 -23.13 -8.09
CA THR A 193 -1.88 -22.90 -9.19
C THR A 193 -2.52 -23.21 -10.54
N ASN A 194 -2.15 -22.44 -11.57
CA ASN A 194 -2.58 -22.68 -12.95
C ASN A 194 -1.44 -23.26 -13.78
N GLN A 195 -1.69 -24.36 -14.49
CA GLN A 195 -0.70 -24.96 -15.38
C GLN A 195 -0.63 -24.28 -16.76
N THR A 196 -1.63 -23.46 -17.10
CA THR A 196 -1.70 -22.73 -18.38
C THR A 196 -1.93 -21.24 -18.14
N PRO A 197 -0.90 -20.47 -17.73
CA PRO A 197 -1.00 -19.02 -17.54
C PRO A 197 -1.36 -18.27 -18.84
N PRO A 198 -1.99 -17.07 -18.75
CA PRO A 198 -2.41 -16.36 -17.54
C PRO A 198 -3.86 -16.69 -17.05
N PRO A 199 -4.18 -16.49 -15.76
CA PRO A 199 -3.27 -16.10 -14.67
C PRO A 199 -2.39 -17.28 -14.22
N ASP A 200 -1.31 -17.02 -13.49
CA ASP A 200 -0.39 -18.04 -12.95
C ASP A 200 -1.01 -18.83 -11.79
N GLY A 201 -1.99 -18.26 -11.12
CA GLY A 201 -2.75 -18.89 -10.05
C GLY A 201 -3.84 -17.99 -9.51
N TRP A 202 -4.44 -18.42 -8.40
CA TRP A 202 -5.46 -17.67 -7.69
C TRP A 202 -5.29 -17.78 -6.18
N LEU A 203 -5.55 -16.69 -5.48
CA LEU A 203 -5.88 -16.71 -4.05
C LEU A 203 -7.39 -16.77 -3.88
N LYS A 204 -7.87 -17.82 -3.21
CA LYS A 204 -9.27 -18.02 -2.89
C LYS A 204 -9.54 -17.62 -1.44
N VAL A 205 -10.17 -16.47 -1.26
CA VAL A 205 -10.46 -15.87 0.06
C VAL A 205 -11.81 -15.16 0.02
N LEU A 206 -12.60 -15.26 1.08
CA LEU A 206 -13.87 -14.53 1.23
C LEU A 206 -14.83 -14.70 0.04
N GLY A 207 -14.85 -15.90 -0.57
CA GLY A 207 -15.64 -16.18 -1.77
C GLY A 207 -15.12 -15.55 -3.07
N LEU A 208 -14.01 -14.81 -3.02
CA LEU A 208 -13.32 -14.23 -4.16
C LEU A 208 -12.28 -15.20 -4.73
N MET A 209 -12.00 -15.05 -6.02
CA MET A 209 -10.90 -15.70 -6.73
C MET A 209 -9.99 -14.60 -7.28
N ILE A 210 -8.96 -14.25 -6.52
CA ILE A 210 -8.03 -13.16 -6.87
C ILE A 210 -6.94 -13.74 -7.76
N GLU A 211 -6.86 -13.29 -8.99
CA GLU A 211 -5.86 -13.71 -9.97
C GLU A 211 -4.46 -13.26 -9.56
N LEU A 212 -3.50 -14.18 -9.67
CA LEU A 212 -2.07 -13.92 -9.57
C LEU A 212 -1.48 -13.99 -10.97
N ARG A 213 -0.97 -12.86 -11.47
CA ARG A 213 -0.42 -12.67 -12.81
C ARG A 213 1.05 -12.26 -12.71
N VAL A 214 1.85 -13.21 -12.24
CA VAL A 214 3.28 -13.03 -11.95
C VAL A 214 4.10 -13.05 -13.24
N THR A 215 3.74 -13.90 -14.22
CA THR A 215 4.51 -14.01 -15.48
C THR A 215 4.31 -12.81 -16.41
N THR A 216 3.20 -12.09 -16.28
CA THR A 216 2.94 -10.83 -17.00
C THR A 216 3.40 -9.58 -16.22
N ASP A 217 3.99 -9.76 -15.04
CA ASP A 217 4.45 -8.69 -14.12
C ASP A 217 3.32 -7.79 -13.56
N ASP A 218 2.06 -8.19 -13.73
CA ASP A 218 0.90 -7.50 -13.15
C ASP A 218 0.82 -7.72 -11.62
N THR A 219 1.37 -8.85 -11.13
CA THR A 219 1.39 -9.21 -9.70
C THR A 219 2.82 -9.36 -9.17
N LYS A 220 3.18 -8.54 -8.18
CA LYS A 220 4.41 -8.69 -7.40
C LYS A 220 4.17 -9.60 -6.19
N LEU A 221 5.02 -10.60 -5.98
CA LEU A 221 4.99 -11.46 -4.79
C LEU A 221 6.16 -11.13 -3.87
N ARG A 222 5.88 -10.94 -2.57
CA ARG A 222 6.89 -10.63 -1.55
C ARG A 222 6.74 -11.46 -0.28
N ALA A 223 7.83 -11.54 0.46
CA ALA A 223 7.84 -11.98 1.85
C ALA A 223 8.56 -10.94 2.70
N GLU A 224 7.94 -10.57 3.82
CA GLU A 224 8.54 -9.77 4.87
C GLU A 224 9.79 -10.45 5.42
N MET A 225 10.79 -9.66 5.77
CA MET A 225 12.01 -10.16 6.38
C MET A 225 11.87 -10.17 7.91
N PRO A 226 12.35 -11.22 8.60
CA PRO A 226 12.13 -11.40 10.03
C PRO A 226 12.81 -10.37 10.94
N ASP A 227 13.60 -9.43 10.40
CA ASP A 227 14.27 -8.37 11.16
C ASP A 227 13.45 -7.06 11.20
N VAL A 228 12.19 -7.08 10.78
CA VAL A 228 11.29 -5.92 10.71
C VAL A 228 10.23 -6.02 11.81
N GLU A 229 10.63 -5.82 13.06
CA GLU A 229 9.68 -5.61 14.17
C GLU A 229 9.42 -4.09 14.34
N ASP A 230 8.23 -3.71 14.80
CA ASP A 230 7.81 -2.32 15.09
C ASP A 230 7.65 -1.37 13.89
N GLU A 231 7.01 -1.84 12.82
CA GLU A 231 6.60 -0.98 11.70
C GLU A 231 5.67 0.16 12.16
N HIS A 232 5.97 1.37 11.68
CA HIS A 232 5.23 2.58 11.95
C HIS A 232 4.57 3.07 10.66
N GLU A 233 3.24 3.03 10.62
CA GLU A 233 2.46 3.71 9.60
C GLU A 233 2.70 5.23 9.72
N PHE A 234 2.95 5.88 8.61
CA PHE A 234 3.09 7.33 8.54
C PHE A 234 2.25 7.89 7.40
N GLU A 235 1.80 9.12 7.63
CA GLU A 235 1.00 9.87 6.69
C GLU A 235 1.28 11.36 6.87
N GLY A 236 1.29 12.11 5.77
CA GLY A 236 1.16 13.55 5.82
C GLY A 236 1.49 14.25 4.52
N PHE A 237 1.26 15.56 4.51
CA PHE A 237 1.61 16.40 3.37
C PHE A 237 3.11 16.63 3.29
N VAL A 238 3.67 16.46 2.10
CA VAL A 238 5.08 16.74 1.83
C VAL A 238 5.32 18.24 1.92
N GLN A 239 6.29 18.62 2.75
CA GLN A 239 6.80 19.98 2.86
C GLN A 239 7.98 20.21 1.92
N SER A 240 8.91 19.25 1.85
CA SER A 240 10.07 19.30 0.97
C SER A 240 10.62 17.91 0.67
N VAL A 241 11.39 17.82 -0.42
CA VAL A 241 12.13 16.63 -0.81
C VAL A 241 13.60 17.01 -1.00
N ASP A 242 14.50 16.12 -0.56
CA ASP A 242 15.90 16.12 -0.95
C ASP A 242 16.20 14.81 -1.69
N ALA A 243 16.10 14.85 -3.02
CA ALA A 243 16.36 13.69 -3.85
C ALA A 243 17.83 13.22 -3.82
N THR A 244 18.76 14.08 -3.39
CA THR A 244 20.19 13.72 -3.26
C THR A 244 20.43 12.95 -1.97
N ALA A 245 19.83 13.41 -0.87
CA ALA A 245 19.87 12.73 0.41
C ALA A 245 18.90 11.54 0.49
N GLY A 246 17.95 11.44 -0.44
CA GLY A 246 16.89 10.44 -0.42
C GLY A 246 15.91 10.69 0.73
N THR A 247 15.50 11.94 0.98
CA THR A 247 14.61 12.24 2.11
C THR A 247 13.38 13.04 1.70
N VAL A 248 12.28 12.83 2.42
CA VAL A 248 11.03 13.57 2.35
C VAL A 248 10.75 14.14 3.72
N THR A 249 10.51 15.45 3.81
CA THR A 249 10.08 16.09 5.06
C THR A 249 8.59 16.37 4.98
N LEU A 250 7.81 15.85 5.92
CA LEU A 250 6.38 16.12 6.03
C LEU A 250 6.14 17.45 6.77
N LYS A 251 4.99 18.09 6.57
CA LYS A 251 4.60 19.34 7.26
C LYS A 251 4.54 19.20 8.79
N SER A 252 4.40 17.98 9.30
CA SER A 252 4.50 17.67 10.74
C SER A 252 5.93 17.83 11.30
N GLY A 253 6.95 17.91 10.43
CA GLY A 253 8.35 17.84 10.79
C GLY A 253 8.94 16.43 10.79
N THR A 254 8.13 15.39 10.48
CA THR A 254 8.61 14.01 10.30
C THR A 254 9.51 13.92 9.06
N ILE A 255 10.64 13.21 9.19
CA ILE A 255 11.59 12.96 8.10
C ILE A 255 11.47 11.49 7.68
N ILE A 256 11.13 11.26 6.43
CA ILE A 256 11.11 9.93 5.82
C ILE A 256 12.37 9.75 4.98
N ARG A 257 13.12 8.67 5.19
CA ARG A 257 14.30 8.31 4.40
C ARG A 257 13.95 7.21 3.42
N ILE A 258 14.25 7.44 2.15
CA ILE A 258 14.20 6.48 1.06
C ILE A 258 15.55 5.77 1.01
N VAL A 259 15.59 4.55 1.53
CA VAL A 259 16.77 3.69 1.56
C VAL A 259 16.73 2.67 0.42
N ALA A 260 17.81 1.91 0.22
CA ALA A 260 17.93 0.99 -0.93
C ALA A 260 16.88 -0.15 -0.96
N GLY A 261 16.15 -0.37 0.12
CA GLY A 261 15.02 -1.30 0.21
C GLY A 261 13.64 -0.64 0.18
N THR A 262 13.56 0.70 0.15
CA THR A 262 12.29 1.41 0.11
C THR A 262 11.63 1.22 -1.24
N GLU A 263 10.36 0.84 -1.23
CA GLU A 263 9.55 0.92 -2.43
C GLU A 263 8.81 2.25 -2.52
N ILE A 264 8.85 2.85 -3.71
CA ILE A 264 7.96 3.95 -4.07
C ILE A 264 6.85 3.36 -4.93
N GLU A 265 5.63 3.31 -4.42
CA GLU A 265 4.47 2.91 -5.22
C GLU A 265 3.96 4.09 -6.06
N GLY A 266 3.81 3.85 -7.37
CA GLY A 266 2.94 4.67 -8.21
C GLY A 266 1.54 4.04 -8.23
N LYS A 267 0.51 4.84 -7.99
CA LYS A 267 -0.89 4.42 -8.19
C LYS A 267 -1.25 4.50 -9.68
N GLU A 268 -2.10 3.57 -10.12
CA GLU A 268 -2.74 3.59 -11.43
C GLU A 268 -4.26 3.70 -11.20
N GLY A 269 -4.85 4.76 -11.77
CA GLY A 269 -6.27 5.10 -11.70
C GLY A 269 -6.53 6.45 -12.38
N GLU A 270 -7.75 6.70 -12.84
CA GLU A 270 -8.12 8.01 -13.38
C GLU A 270 -8.50 8.95 -12.23
N GLY A 271 -7.68 9.96 -11.94
CA GLY A 271 -8.01 10.99 -10.96
C GLY A 271 -6.82 11.83 -10.50
N ASP A 272 -5.72 11.20 -10.06
CA ASP A 272 -4.60 11.92 -9.46
C ASP A 272 -3.31 11.74 -10.28
N GLU A 273 -2.46 12.77 -10.31
CA GLU A 273 -1.11 12.63 -10.86
C GLU A 273 -0.22 11.91 -9.83
N HIS A 274 0.10 10.64 -10.12
CA HIS A 274 0.99 9.84 -9.27
C HIS A 274 2.45 10.09 -9.54
N LEU A 275 3.24 10.06 -8.46
CA LEU A 275 4.64 10.45 -8.49
C LEU A 275 5.48 9.23 -8.14
N ALA A 276 5.99 8.54 -9.16
CA ALA A 276 6.73 7.28 -9.02
C ALA A 276 8.20 7.48 -8.56
N SER A 277 8.62 8.72 -8.32
CA SER A 277 9.97 9.03 -7.88
C SER A 277 10.02 10.34 -7.07
N LEU A 278 11.07 10.50 -6.27
CA LEU A 278 11.35 11.76 -5.59
C LEU A 278 11.54 12.94 -6.56
N ALA A 279 11.97 12.67 -7.80
CA ALA A 279 12.07 13.69 -8.84
C ALA A 279 10.68 14.19 -9.28
N ASP A 280 9.71 13.27 -9.41
CA ASP A 280 8.33 13.61 -9.74
C ASP A 280 7.67 14.38 -8.59
N VAL A 281 7.91 13.95 -7.34
CA VAL A 281 7.48 14.69 -6.13
C VAL A 281 8.05 16.10 -6.13
N GLN A 282 9.35 16.26 -6.38
CA GLN A 282 9.99 17.57 -6.45
C GLN A 282 9.40 18.44 -7.56
N ALA A 283 9.09 17.87 -8.73
CA ALA A 283 8.46 18.57 -9.84
C ALA A 283 7.06 19.06 -9.48
N ALA A 284 6.23 18.22 -8.86
CA ALA A 284 4.88 18.58 -8.43
C ALA A 284 4.88 19.72 -7.40
N LEU A 285 5.76 19.65 -6.38
CA LEU A 285 5.91 20.71 -5.38
C LEU A 285 6.38 22.02 -6.02
N THR A 286 7.29 21.96 -6.99
CA THR A 286 7.78 23.14 -7.73
C THR A 286 6.67 23.76 -8.59
N ALA A 287 5.75 22.95 -9.09
CA ALA A 287 4.55 23.39 -9.79
C ALA A 287 3.47 23.97 -8.85
N GLY A 288 3.73 24.04 -7.54
CA GLY A 288 2.80 24.59 -6.55
C GLY A 288 1.69 23.62 -6.14
N LYS A 289 1.81 22.34 -6.51
CA LYS A 289 0.84 21.30 -6.15
C LYS A 289 1.05 20.85 -4.70
N THR A 290 -0.03 20.38 -4.08
CA THR A 290 0.06 19.71 -2.77
C THR A 290 0.28 18.23 -3.02
N VAL A 291 1.31 17.66 -2.39
CA VAL A 291 1.60 16.23 -2.45
C VAL A 291 1.38 15.62 -1.08
N LYS A 292 0.64 14.51 -1.04
CA LYS A 292 0.49 13.66 0.13
C LYS A 292 1.45 12.48 0.04
N ALA A 293 1.99 12.06 1.18
CA ALA A 293 2.82 10.88 1.33
C ALA A 293 2.24 9.97 2.40
N GLU A 294 2.17 8.68 2.09
CA GLU A 294 1.65 7.62 2.95
C GLU A 294 2.57 6.42 2.87
N GLY A 295 2.71 5.67 3.96
CA GLY A 295 3.53 4.47 3.94
C GLY A 295 3.75 3.84 5.30
N GLU A 296 4.65 2.87 5.33
CA GLU A 296 5.09 2.17 6.52
C GLU A 296 6.61 2.17 6.59
N GLY A 297 7.17 2.22 7.80
CA GLY A 297 8.62 2.25 7.99
C GLY A 297 9.07 2.08 9.42
N LEU A 298 10.38 1.93 9.63
CA LEU A 298 10.96 1.77 10.96
C LEU A 298 11.39 3.12 11.54
N VAL A 299 10.97 3.40 12.77
CA VAL A 299 11.42 4.59 13.50
C VAL A 299 12.89 4.43 13.86
N THR A 300 13.74 5.33 13.37
CA THR A 300 15.18 5.34 13.65
C THR A 300 15.60 6.44 14.61
N VAL A 301 14.84 7.55 14.66
CA VAL A 301 15.07 8.67 15.58
C VAL A 301 13.72 9.19 16.06
N ALA A 302 13.55 9.39 17.37
CA ALA A 302 12.28 9.85 17.93
C ALA A 302 12.06 11.37 17.79
N THR A 303 13.12 12.18 17.65
CA THR A 303 13.01 13.65 17.59
C THR A 303 14.18 14.29 16.83
N PRO A 304 13.93 14.96 15.67
CA PRO A 304 12.67 14.89 14.91
C PRO A 304 12.37 13.43 14.54
N LEU A 305 11.08 13.08 14.48
CA LEU A 305 10.67 11.73 14.12
C LEU A 305 11.25 11.38 12.75
N THR A 306 12.12 10.38 12.69
CA THR A 306 12.78 9.94 11.46
C THR A 306 12.50 8.47 11.21
N ILE A 307 11.99 8.16 10.02
CA ILE A 307 11.52 6.84 9.65
C ILE A 307 12.29 6.38 8.40
N ASP A 308 12.86 5.19 8.42
CA ASP A 308 13.31 4.51 7.20
C ASP A 308 12.09 3.87 6.55
N ALA A 309 11.69 4.36 5.38
CA ALA A 309 10.51 3.86 4.70
C ALA A 309 10.77 2.44 4.19
N ILE A 310 9.84 1.55 4.51
CA ILE A 310 9.71 0.23 3.88
C ILE A 310 9.02 0.44 2.54
N GLU A 311 7.93 1.20 2.59
CA GLU A 311 7.12 1.54 1.45
C GLU A 311 6.60 2.97 1.60
N ILE A 312 6.47 3.66 0.47
CA ILE A 312 5.87 4.99 0.41
C ILE A 312 5.09 5.16 -0.90
N GLU A 313 3.93 5.78 -0.81
CA GLU A 313 3.12 6.23 -1.92
C GLU A 313 3.07 7.76 -1.94
N PHE A 314 3.02 8.34 -3.14
CA PHE A 314 2.85 9.78 -3.32
C PHE A 314 1.69 10.08 -4.26
N ALA A 315 0.79 10.96 -3.83
CA ALA A 315 -0.34 11.43 -4.61
C ALA A 315 -0.40 12.96 -4.61
N VAL A 316 -0.75 13.54 -5.76
CA VAL A 316 -1.14 14.95 -5.86
C VAL A 316 -2.58 15.07 -5.36
N GLU A 317 -2.81 15.95 -4.41
CA GLU A 317 -4.16 16.33 -3.99
C GLU A 317 -4.71 17.41 -4.90
N GLU A 318 -5.88 17.17 -5.48
CA GLU A 318 -6.61 18.21 -6.20
C GLU A 318 -7.01 19.31 -5.21
N ALA A 319 -6.72 20.56 -5.54
CA ALA A 319 -7.23 21.68 -4.76
C ALA A 319 -8.77 21.65 -4.86
N GLU A 320 -9.48 21.66 -3.73
CA GLU A 320 -10.93 21.92 -3.73
C GLU A 320 -11.18 23.14 -4.64
N GLU A 321 -11.90 22.95 -5.74
CA GLU A 321 -12.38 24.07 -6.55
C GLU A 321 -13.27 24.92 -5.63
N VAL A 322 -12.70 26.01 -5.10
CA VAL A 322 -13.49 27.08 -4.52
C VAL A 322 -14.30 27.64 -5.69
N GLN A 323 -15.53 27.14 -5.83
CA GLN A 323 -16.48 27.62 -6.81
C GLN A 323 -16.71 29.11 -6.53
N ALA A 324 -15.96 29.96 -7.23
CA ALA A 324 -16.08 31.39 -7.15
C ALA A 324 -17.50 31.73 -7.64
N LEU A 325 -18.37 32.09 -6.70
CA LEU A 325 -19.68 32.66 -7.00
C LEU A 325 -19.47 33.79 -8.03
N PRO A 326 -20.17 33.79 -9.17
CA PRO A 326 -20.05 34.88 -10.13
C PRO A 326 -20.48 36.19 -9.46
N PRO A 327 -19.82 37.33 -9.76
CA PRO A 327 -20.23 38.61 -9.21
C PRO A 327 -21.66 38.90 -9.65
N THR A 328 -22.53 39.16 -8.68
CA THR A 328 -23.91 39.57 -8.90
C THR A 328 -23.94 40.90 -9.67
N PRO A 329 -24.80 41.04 -10.70
CA PRO A 329 -24.90 42.27 -11.49
C PRO A 329 -25.43 43.47 -10.70
#